data_AF-A0A7D5S3H2-F1
#
_entry.id   AF-A0A7D5S3H2-F1
#
_cell.length_a   1.000
_cell.length_b   1.000
_cell.length_c   1.000
_cell.angle_alpha   90.00
_cell.angle_beta   90.00
_cell.angle_gamma   90.00
#
_symmetry.space_group_name_H-M   'P 1'
#
loop_
_entity.id
_entity.type
_entity.pdbx_description
1 polymer ?
#
loop_
_entity_poly.entity_id
_entity_poly.type
_entity_poly.pdbx_seq_one_letter_code
_entity_poly.pdbx_strand_id
1 'polypeptide(L)'
;MNPAPLWEGDGWRLDAGESEGAPAVLHGCASAGDNGEVGRTVRSVDCRVMLGDNPTLSYVRKVQLQADPNMFTTATFSVLVDGEPVDEASAAGMDYAEADWTERSGIDLSRFAGREVTLTFQVMAHANVFQEVFAKAWVREIVISDADAAASAAVM
;
A
#
# COMPACT_ATOMS: atom_id res chain seq x y z
N MET A 1 1.67 18.92 -18.57
CA MET A 1 1.77 17.46 -18.39
C MET A 1 3.01 17.20 -17.57
N ASN A 2 2.84 16.91 -16.28
CA ASN A 2 3.92 16.44 -15.43
C ASN A 2 4.13 14.93 -15.70
N PRO A 3 5.39 14.38 -15.70
CA PRO A 3 5.71 12.92 -15.88
C PRO A 3 5.12 12.07 -14.74
N ALA A 4 5.44 10.79 -14.45
CA ALA A 4 4.81 9.91 -13.43
C ALA A 4 5.67 9.44 -12.24
N PRO A 5 5.18 9.26 -10.97
CA PRO A 5 6.05 8.87 -9.89
C PRO A 5 6.37 7.42 -10.20
N LEU A 6 7.64 7.16 -10.43
CA LEU A 6 8.09 5.82 -10.76
C LEU A 6 7.98 5.00 -9.48
N TRP A 7 6.90 4.24 -9.37
CA TRP A 7 6.70 3.28 -8.30
C TRP A 7 7.67 2.12 -8.52
N GLU A 8 8.57 1.90 -7.57
CA GLU A 8 9.58 0.84 -7.60
C GLU A 8 9.37 -0.08 -6.41
N GLY A 9 9.46 -1.40 -6.62
CA GLY A 9 9.16 -2.35 -5.55
C GLY A 9 9.19 -3.80 -5.98
N ASP A 10 9.05 -4.68 -4.99
CA ASP A 10 8.98 -6.12 -5.16
C ASP A 10 7.65 -6.67 -4.63
N GLY A 11 7.07 -7.64 -5.34
CA GLY A 11 5.74 -8.19 -5.04
C GLY A 11 4.58 -7.24 -5.30
N TRP A 12 4.84 -6.13 -6.00
CA TRP A 12 3.85 -5.18 -6.48
C TRP A 12 3.95 -5.03 -7.99
N ARG A 13 2.81 -4.78 -8.65
CA ARG A 13 2.73 -4.54 -10.10
C ARG A 13 1.77 -3.41 -10.39
N LEU A 14 2.06 -2.65 -11.44
CA LEU A 14 1.16 -1.63 -11.96
C LEU A 14 0.34 -2.25 -13.10
N ASP A 15 -0.94 -2.46 -12.85
CA ASP A 15 -1.90 -2.94 -13.83
C ASP A 15 -2.57 -1.73 -14.50
N ALA A 16 -2.49 -1.63 -15.83
CA ALA A 16 -3.17 -0.58 -16.59
C ALA A 16 -4.70 -0.73 -16.45
N GLY A 17 -5.43 0.39 -16.43
CA GLY A 17 -6.89 0.38 -16.38
C GLY A 17 -7.49 -0.45 -17.52
N GLU A 18 -8.49 -1.28 -17.21
CA GLU A 18 -9.10 -2.23 -18.18
C GLU A 18 -9.83 -1.54 -19.35
N SER A 19 -10.00 -0.22 -19.28
CA SER A 19 -10.69 0.59 -20.30
C SER A 19 -10.08 1.98 -20.39
N GLU A 20 -10.28 2.64 -21.53
CA GLU A 20 -9.82 4.01 -21.77
C GLU A 20 -10.41 4.95 -20.70
N GLY A 21 -9.53 5.62 -19.94
CA GLY A 21 -9.91 6.50 -18.83
C GLY A 21 -10.09 5.82 -17.47
N ALA A 22 -9.92 4.49 -17.37
CA ALA A 22 -9.86 3.82 -16.07
C ALA A 22 -8.49 4.09 -15.39
N PRO A 23 -8.45 4.44 -14.10
CA PRO A 23 -7.21 4.70 -13.40
C PRO A 23 -6.35 3.43 -13.32
N ALA A 24 -5.03 3.59 -13.46
CA ALA A 24 -4.08 2.51 -13.20
C ALA A 24 -4.21 2.01 -11.75
N VAL A 25 -4.00 0.70 -11.55
CA VAL A 25 -4.13 0.04 -10.26
C VAL A 25 -2.78 -0.56 -9.86
N LEU A 26 -2.29 -0.16 -8.70
CA LEU A 26 -1.13 -0.73 -8.06
C LEU A 26 -1.57 -1.94 -7.22
N HIS A 27 -1.11 -3.13 -7.58
CA HIS A 27 -1.52 -4.38 -6.95
C HIS A 27 -0.35 -5.06 -6.24
N GLY A 28 -0.50 -5.33 -4.95
CA GLY A 28 0.51 -5.95 -4.09
C GLY A 28 0.04 -7.27 -3.50
N CYS A 29 0.95 -8.24 -3.36
CA CYS A 29 0.65 -9.52 -2.74
C CYS A 29 1.84 -10.05 -1.92
N ALA A 30 1.60 -10.41 -0.66
CA ALA A 30 2.51 -11.18 0.19
C ALA A 30 1.81 -12.46 0.65
N SER A 31 2.52 -13.59 0.64
CA SER A 31 2.04 -14.88 1.16
C SER A 31 3.11 -15.52 2.06
N ALA A 32 2.69 -16.28 3.06
CA ALA A 32 3.53 -17.05 3.98
C ALA A 32 2.84 -18.38 4.33
N GLY A 33 3.61 -19.42 4.66
CA GLY A 33 3.08 -20.74 5.06
C GLY A 33 2.70 -21.68 3.91
N ASP A 34 2.73 -21.23 2.65
CA ASP A 34 2.30 -21.96 1.44
C ASP A 34 3.30 -23.03 0.94
N ASN A 35 4.56 -22.97 1.35
CA ASN A 35 5.63 -23.88 0.92
C ASN A 35 6.35 -24.60 2.06
N GLY A 36 5.69 -24.76 3.22
CA GLY A 36 6.32 -25.36 4.39
C GLY A 36 7.34 -24.45 5.08
N GLU A 37 7.31 -23.15 4.76
CA GLU A 37 8.10 -22.12 5.45
C GLU A 37 7.18 -21.25 6.30
N VAL A 38 7.44 -21.26 7.62
CA VAL A 38 6.85 -20.31 8.56
C VAL A 38 7.69 -19.06 8.64
N GLY A 39 7.08 -17.92 8.98
CA GLY A 39 7.79 -16.66 9.08
C GLY A 39 7.01 -15.52 8.51
N ARG A 40 7.72 -14.43 8.23
CA ARG A 40 7.14 -13.16 7.79
C ARG A 40 7.60 -12.85 6.37
N THR A 41 6.65 -12.65 5.48
CA THR A 41 6.88 -12.15 4.12
C THR A 41 6.39 -10.71 4.05
N VAL A 42 7.24 -9.83 3.54
CA VAL A 42 6.93 -8.40 3.34
C VAL A 42 7.20 -8.06 1.88
N ARG A 43 6.26 -7.37 1.24
CA ARG A 43 6.37 -6.84 -0.12
C ARG A 43 5.98 -5.38 -0.13
N SER A 44 6.78 -4.55 -0.77
CA SER A 44 6.59 -3.09 -0.75
C SER A 44 6.86 -2.48 -2.11
N VAL A 45 6.23 -1.34 -2.33
CA VAL A 45 6.47 -0.46 -3.46
C VAL A 45 6.51 0.97 -2.96
N ASP A 46 7.45 1.75 -3.45
CA ASP A 46 7.68 3.10 -2.97
C ASP A 46 7.96 4.08 -4.11
N CYS A 47 7.79 5.35 -3.78
CA CYS A 47 8.25 6.47 -4.59
C CYS A 47 8.75 7.60 -3.68
N ARG A 48 9.58 8.48 -4.24
CA ARG A 48 10.03 9.69 -3.56
C ARG A 48 9.16 10.88 -3.94
N VAL A 49 8.85 11.72 -2.97
CA VAL A 49 8.01 12.91 -3.16
C VAL A 49 8.44 14.06 -2.25
N MET A 50 8.45 15.27 -2.80
CA MET A 50 8.66 16.50 -2.04
C MET A 50 7.32 16.97 -1.45
N LEU A 51 7.25 17.07 -0.13
CA LEU A 51 6.06 17.55 0.58
C LEU A 51 6.10 19.06 0.80
N GLY A 52 4.96 19.73 0.62
CA GLY A 52 4.75 21.15 0.93
C GLY A 52 4.49 21.40 2.42
N ASP A 53 3.76 22.46 2.74
CA ASP A 53 3.61 22.97 4.11
C ASP A 53 2.50 22.25 4.90
N ASN A 54 1.41 21.87 4.23
CA ASN A 54 0.25 21.18 4.80
C ASN A 54 -0.13 19.94 3.95
N PRO A 55 0.80 19.01 3.75
CA PRO A 55 0.61 17.87 2.86
C PRO A 55 -0.46 16.91 3.40
N THR A 56 -1.33 16.43 2.51
CA THR A 56 -2.31 15.38 2.83
C THR A 56 -2.35 14.31 1.76
N LEU A 57 -2.44 13.05 2.16
CA LEU A 57 -2.58 11.91 1.26
C LEU A 57 -4.05 11.50 1.11
N SER A 58 -4.43 11.19 -0.13
CA SER A 58 -5.68 10.53 -0.49
C SER A 58 -5.41 9.40 -1.49
N TYR A 59 -6.16 8.31 -1.39
CA TYR A 59 -6.12 7.19 -2.31
C TYR A 59 -7.39 6.32 -2.18
N VAL A 60 -7.63 5.46 -3.16
CA VAL A 60 -8.70 4.47 -3.12
C VAL A 60 -8.09 3.08 -3.05
N ARG A 61 -8.56 2.24 -2.13
CA ARG A 61 -8.03 0.89 -1.94
C ARG A 61 -9.09 -0.19 -1.94
N LYS A 62 -8.66 -1.42 -2.21
CA LYS A 62 -9.35 -2.64 -1.84
C LYS A 62 -8.32 -3.55 -1.16
N VAL A 63 -8.67 -4.17 -0.04
CA VAL A 63 -7.77 -5.11 0.66
C VAL A 63 -8.44 -6.45 0.93
N GLN A 64 -7.61 -7.50 0.85
CA GLN A 64 -7.97 -8.87 1.21
C GLN A 64 -6.84 -9.46 2.06
N LEU A 65 -7.14 -9.69 3.32
CA LEU A 65 -6.23 -10.18 4.35
C LEU A 65 -6.76 -11.53 4.84
N GLN A 66 -6.04 -12.60 4.56
CA GLN A 66 -6.36 -13.94 5.05
C GLN A 66 -5.37 -14.29 6.15
N ALA A 67 -5.88 -14.45 7.38
CA ALA A 67 -5.05 -14.72 8.55
C ALA A 67 -5.66 -15.76 9.51
N ASP A 68 -6.63 -16.56 9.07
CA ASP A 68 -7.01 -17.84 9.71
C ASP A 68 -5.90 -18.89 9.42
N PRO A 69 -5.44 -19.73 10.37
CA PRO A 69 -6.26 -20.49 11.33
C PRO A 69 -6.21 -20.06 12.81
N ASN A 70 -5.29 -19.17 13.22
CA ASN A 70 -5.06 -18.95 14.65
C ASN A 70 -4.56 -17.54 14.99
N MET A 71 -4.67 -17.11 16.25
CA MET A 71 -4.36 -15.74 16.66
C MET A 71 -2.89 -15.28 16.48
N PHE A 72 -1.98 -16.17 16.11
CA PHE A 72 -0.57 -15.85 15.84
C PHE A 72 -0.27 -15.69 14.35
N THR A 73 -1.23 -15.94 13.46
CA THR A 73 -1.13 -15.60 12.05
C THR A 73 -1.64 -14.18 11.81
N THR A 74 -0.94 -13.40 10.99
CA THR A 74 -1.31 -11.99 10.72
C THR A 74 -1.16 -11.64 9.25
N ALA A 75 -2.07 -10.82 8.73
CA ALA A 75 -1.98 -10.21 7.41
C ALA A 75 -2.21 -8.70 7.53
N THR A 76 -1.45 -7.89 6.80
CA THR A 76 -1.47 -6.43 6.95
C THR A 76 -1.23 -5.73 5.63
N PHE A 77 -1.93 -4.61 5.45
CA PHE A 77 -1.63 -3.57 4.48
C PHE A 77 -1.30 -2.29 5.24
N SER A 78 -0.20 -1.64 4.90
CA SER A 78 0.26 -0.41 5.53
C SER A 78 0.67 0.62 4.49
N VAL A 79 0.42 1.89 4.79
CA VAL A 79 0.98 3.04 4.09
C VAL A 79 2.00 3.68 5.02
N LEU A 80 3.22 3.85 4.55
CA LEU A 80 4.35 4.35 5.34
C LEU A 80 4.91 5.63 4.70
N VAL A 81 5.39 6.55 5.52
CA VAL A 81 6.23 7.67 5.10
C VAL A 81 7.55 7.59 5.85
N ASP A 82 8.66 7.45 5.13
CA ASP A 82 10.00 7.21 5.69
C ASP A 82 10.03 6.02 6.68
N GLY A 83 9.22 4.99 6.41
CA GLY A 83 9.08 3.80 7.25
C GLY A 83 8.11 3.95 8.42
N GLU A 84 7.52 5.12 8.65
CA GLU A 84 6.52 5.32 9.70
C GLU A 84 5.09 5.15 9.16
N PRO A 85 4.24 4.33 9.81
CA PRO A 85 2.87 4.12 9.35
C PRO A 85 2.03 5.39 9.49
N VAL A 86 1.26 5.69 8.44
CA VAL A 86 0.26 6.77 8.38
C VAL A 86 -1.15 6.25 8.16
N ASP A 87 -1.30 5.04 7.62
CA ASP A 87 -2.57 4.32 7.50
C ASP A 87 -2.34 2.81 7.50
N GLU A 88 -3.30 2.03 8.00
CA GLU A 88 -3.17 0.59 8.13
C GLU A 88 -4.53 -0.14 8.06
N ALA A 89 -4.51 -1.36 7.54
CA ALA A 89 -5.52 -2.38 7.78
C ALA A 89 -4.83 -3.69 8.16
N SER A 90 -5.27 -4.34 9.23
CA SER A 90 -4.66 -5.57 9.73
C SER A 90 -5.71 -6.59 10.16
N ALA A 91 -5.36 -7.88 10.04
CA ALA A 91 -6.15 -9.01 10.50
C ALA A 91 -5.23 -10.01 11.21
N ALA A 92 -5.73 -10.61 12.30
CA ALA A 92 -4.99 -11.58 13.11
C ALA A 92 -5.91 -12.71 13.55
N GLY A 93 -5.57 -13.96 13.20
CA GLY A 93 -6.40 -15.13 13.49
C GLY A 93 -7.80 -15.11 12.89
N MET A 94 -8.01 -14.29 11.87
CA MET A 94 -9.28 -14.15 11.16
C MET A 94 -9.04 -13.52 9.80
N ASP A 95 -10.03 -13.65 8.93
CA ASP A 95 -10.01 -13.01 7.62
C ASP A 95 -10.66 -11.63 7.66
N TYR A 96 -10.15 -10.73 6.81
CA TYR A 96 -10.71 -9.41 6.57
C TYR A 96 -10.67 -9.13 5.06
N ALA A 97 -11.80 -8.73 4.50
CA ALA A 97 -11.86 -8.31 3.10
C ALA A 97 -12.81 -7.13 2.96
N GLU A 98 -12.38 -6.13 2.20
CA GLU A 98 -13.24 -5.06 1.75
C GLU A 98 -14.11 -5.57 0.59
N ALA A 99 -15.44 -5.45 0.71
CA ALA A 99 -16.37 -5.88 -0.33
C ALA A 99 -16.19 -5.04 -1.59
N ASP A 100 -16.10 -3.72 -1.41
CA ASP A 100 -15.96 -2.71 -2.45
C ASP A 100 -14.69 -1.86 -2.23
N TRP A 101 -14.40 -0.99 -3.19
CA TRP A 101 -13.34 0.00 -3.06
C TRP A 101 -13.66 0.99 -1.94
N THR A 102 -12.68 1.22 -1.07
CA THR A 102 -12.77 2.12 0.07
C THR A 102 -11.90 3.36 -0.18
N GLU A 103 -12.51 4.54 -0.09
CA GLU A 103 -11.78 5.81 -0.15
C GLU A 103 -11.06 6.09 1.18
N ARG A 104 -9.80 6.49 1.08
CA ARG A 104 -8.98 7.00 2.18
C ARG A 104 -8.56 8.41 1.82
N SER A 105 -9.04 9.41 2.54
CA SER A 105 -8.75 10.81 2.23
C SER A 105 -8.42 11.62 3.48
N GLY A 106 -7.69 12.72 3.28
CA GLY A 106 -7.30 13.62 4.36
C GLY A 106 -6.32 13.01 5.37
N ILE A 107 -5.48 12.06 4.95
CA ILE A 107 -4.44 11.51 5.81
C ILE A 107 -3.37 12.59 6.01
N ASP A 108 -3.24 13.08 7.24
CA ASP A 108 -2.35 14.18 7.59
C ASP A 108 -0.87 13.75 7.51
N LEU A 109 -0.10 14.44 6.67
CA LEU A 109 1.34 14.24 6.53
C LEU A 109 2.15 15.42 7.09
N SER A 110 1.53 16.38 7.79
CA SER A 110 2.16 17.63 8.23
C SER A 110 3.41 17.43 9.08
N ARG A 111 3.53 16.29 9.79
CA ARG A 111 4.75 15.93 10.53
C ARG A 111 5.99 15.72 9.64
N PHE A 112 5.78 15.54 8.34
CA PHE A 112 6.82 15.34 7.33
C PHE A 112 6.92 16.53 6.35
N ALA A 113 6.28 17.66 6.64
CA ALA A 113 6.23 18.83 5.76
C ALA A 113 7.62 19.38 5.42
N GLY A 114 7.72 20.01 4.24
CA GLY A 114 8.89 20.77 3.80
C GLY A 114 10.14 19.93 3.49
N ARG A 115 10.00 18.62 3.22
CA ARG A 115 11.11 17.76 2.84
C ARG A 115 10.71 16.69 1.82
N GLU A 116 11.73 16.11 1.17
CA GLU A 116 11.56 14.90 0.38
C GLU A 116 11.40 13.69 1.31
N VAL A 117 10.42 12.84 1.01
CA VAL A 117 10.11 11.62 1.75
C VAL A 117 9.96 10.44 0.81
N THR A 118 10.06 9.23 1.36
CA THR A 118 9.68 7.99 0.69
C THR A 118 8.28 7.58 1.13
N LEU A 119 7.31 7.62 0.21
CA LEU A 119 5.98 7.05 0.41
C LEU A 119 6.01 5.57 0.00
N THR A 120 5.59 4.69 0.89
CA THR A 120 5.61 3.24 0.66
C THR A 120 4.23 2.63 0.88
N PHE A 121 3.76 1.83 -0.07
CA PHE A 121 2.68 0.87 0.15
C PHE A 121 3.30 -0.49 0.46
N GLN A 122 2.82 -1.13 1.52
CA GLN A 122 3.35 -2.39 2.01
C GLN A 122 2.22 -3.40 2.26
N VAL A 123 2.46 -4.64 1.87
CA VAL A 123 1.68 -5.80 2.31
C VAL A 123 2.59 -6.77 3.05
N MET A 124 2.06 -7.37 4.11
CA MET A 124 2.78 -8.29 4.96
C MET A 124 1.89 -9.49 5.32
N ALA A 125 2.47 -10.69 5.27
CA ALA A 125 1.85 -11.91 5.76
C ALA A 125 2.80 -12.61 6.73
N HIS A 126 2.25 -13.08 7.84
CA HIS A 126 2.97 -13.86 8.84
C HIS A 126 2.23 -15.16 9.15
N ALA A 127 2.91 -16.28 8.93
CA ALA A 127 2.41 -17.61 9.27
C ALA A 127 3.31 -18.23 10.34
N ASN A 128 2.73 -18.71 11.44
CA ASN A 128 3.42 -19.52 12.46
C ASN A 128 3.18 -21.03 12.27
N VAL A 129 2.39 -21.40 11.27
CA VAL A 129 2.02 -22.77 10.88
C VAL A 129 2.17 -22.94 9.38
N PHE A 130 2.21 -24.18 8.89
CA PHE A 130 2.29 -24.50 7.46
C PHE A 130 0.92 -24.42 6.77
N GLN A 131 0.24 -23.30 6.96
CA GLN A 131 -1.01 -22.96 6.30
C GLN A 131 -0.88 -21.57 5.70
N GLU A 132 -1.38 -21.40 4.47
CA GLU A 132 -1.25 -20.15 3.75
C GLU A 132 -1.99 -19.01 4.45
N VAL A 133 -1.23 -17.95 4.69
CA VAL A 133 -1.67 -16.62 5.13
C VAL A 133 -1.25 -15.65 4.05
N PHE A 134 -2.13 -14.74 3.63
CA PHE A 134 -1.76 -13.74 2.63
C PHE A 134 -2.35 -12.37 2.90
N ALA A 135 -1.67 -11.36 2.36
CA ALA A 135 -2.16 -9.99 2.27
C ALA A 135 -2.11 -9.56 0.81
N LYS A 136 -3.26 -9.16 0.28
CA LYS A 136 -3.42 -8.58 -1.06
C LYS A 136 -4.03 -7.19 -0.94
N ALA A 137 -3.52 -6.27 -1.74
CA ALA A 137 -4.01 -4.91 -1.79
C ALA A 137 -4.04 -4.41 -3.24
N TRP A 138 -5.08 -3.66 -3.56
CA TRP A 138 -5.20 -2.89 -4.79
C TRP A 138 -5.34 -1.43 -4.40
N VAL A 139 -4.54 -0.56 -5.00
CA VAL A 139 -4.49 0.87 -4.70
C VAL A 139 -4.56 1.65 -6.00
N ARG A 140 -5.37 2.71 -6.04
CA ARG A 140 -5.50 3.60 -7.20
C ARG A 140 -5.77 5.04 -6.75
N GLU A 141 -5.72 5.96 -7.70
CA GLU A 141 -6.06 7.37 -7.47
C GLU A 141 -5.23 7.98 -6.31
N ILE A 142 -3.94 7.65 -6.27
CA ILE A 142 -3.02 8.12 -5.22
C ILE A 142 -2.70 9.58 -5.48
N VAL A 143 -3.08 10.46 -4.55
CA VAL A 143 -2.92 11.90 -4.66
C VAL A 143 -2.33 12.44 -3.36
N ILE A 144 -1.24 13.19 -3.47
CA ILE A 144 -0.72 14.00 -2.37
C ILE A 144 -1.07 15.45 -2.69
N SER A 145 -1.95 16.03 -1.87
CA SER A 145 -2.25 17.46 -1.94
C SER A 145 -1.15 18.24 -1.25
N ASP A 146 -0.86 19.44 -1.74
CA ASP A 146 0.24 20.29 -1.26
C ASP A 146 1.60 19.58 -1.28
N ALA A 147 1.89 18.91 -2.41
CA ALA A 147 3.23 18.48 -2.76
C ALA A 147 3.89 19.56 -3.63
N ASP A 148 5.17 19.84 -3.39
CA ASP A 148 5.88 20.83 -4.20
C ASP A 148 6.07 20.27 -5.63
N ALA A 149 5.76 21.10 -6.63
CA ALA A 149 5.70 20.70 -8.03
C ALA A 149 7.05 20.26 -8.60
N ALA A 150 8.15 20.46 -7.88
CA ALA A 150 9.52 20.17 -8.31
C ALA A 150 9.87 18.68 -8.41
N ALA A 151 9.04 17.77 -7.88
CA ALA A 151 9.19 16.32 -8.04
C ALA A 151 7.89 15.62 -8.46
N SER A 152 6.95 16.39 -9.03
CA SER A 152 5.67 15.87 -9.49
C SER A 152 5.85 15.09 -10.78
N ALA A 153 6.10 13.81 -10.60
CA ALA A 153 5.78 12.85 -11.61
C ALA A 153 4.42 12.21 -11.15
N ALA A 154 3.29 12.35 -11.90
CA ALA A 154 1.96 11.67 -12.05
C ALA A 154 1.79 10.60 -13.21
N VAL A 155 1.28 9.38 -12.94
CA VAL A 155 0.87 8.38 -13.97
C VAL A 155 -0.43 8.86 -14.66
N MET A 156 -0.56 8.55 -15.96
CA MET A 156 -1.75 8.75 -16.81
C MET A 156 -2.97 7.94 -16.38
#